data_AF-A0A8J7KHM6-F1
#
_entry.id   AF-A0A8J7KHM6-F1
#
_cell.length_a   1.000
_cell.length_b   1.000
_cell.length_c   1.000
_cell.angle_alpha   90.00
_cell.angle_beta   90.00
_cell.angle_gamma   90.00
#
_symmetry.space_group_name_H-M   'P 1'
#
loop_
_entity.id
_entity.type
_entity.pdbx_description
1 polymer ?
#
loop_
_entity_poly.entity_id
_entity_poly.type
_entity_poly.pdbx_seq_one_letter_code
_entity_poly.pdbx_strand_id
1 'polypeptide(L)'
;MRTIKRFTLVFFLSALLIISACTKNDTPPGEEENNQEEEVIEEEHAFEIDLDVKIEGLIQVANDKVIIDGKTNAPPGSRIHSSAQNQNVAIANFIDVVEVKQDGTFHFEFEQTNEDVHGMLTLSVSDPKALEAYGYHFENVTSSQRYETNQMDHYEIRAYYRLPANAEQPYQFEIEQPKWERPEDYGERAIWLTTEATVNEHYIMIKGESNFIEGTMLHANVLNEKGMIEPLSFDQAVTKPDGTFTFYIPYQQLKPMTVVIEAKMSRNASERPLQVYGKSGELWEGDFIKKDKKETIIEAKVRLPLPTTSLSMPFTMAFQDERTIVTFDTRKLIDQETNNWQLDAEKQYENMIQHFCNIPETTFTIEVNETLLPFFQEATACDTILWEISHHPTLIQFTVEQSISLHD
;
A
#
# COMPACT_ATOMS: atom_id res chain seq x y z
N MET A 1 11.98 -50.60 -4.86
CA MET A 1 13.02 -49.82 -5.57
C MET A 1 12.45 -48.45 -5.91
N ARG A 2 12.61 -47.49 -5.00
CA ARG A 2 12.63 -46.02 -5.21
C ARG A 2 12.81 -45.40 -3.82
N THR A 3 13.97 -44.79 -3.64
CA THR A 3 14.55 -44.33 -2.38
C THR A 3 14.01 -42.95 -2.04
N ILE A 4 13.42 -42.80 -0.84
CA ILE A 4 13.01 -41.50 -0.30
C ILE A 4 14.23 -40.85 0.34
N LYS A 5 14.78 -39.81 -0.29
CA LYS A 5 15.81 -38.95 0.33
C LYS A 5 15.11 -37.89 1.17
N ARG A 6 15.26 -37.98 2.49
CA ARG A 6 14.93 -36.92 3.45
C ARG A 6 16.04 -35.88 3.42
N PHE A 7 15.68 -34.61 3.21
CA PHE A 7 16.58 -33.48 3.36
C PHE A 7 16.53 -33.05 4.83
N THR A 8 17.62 -33.27 5.56
CA THR A 8 17.79 -32.77 6.93
C THR A 8 18.57 -31.47 6.84
N LEU A 9 17.92 -30.35 7.12
CA LEU A 9 18.55 -29.04 7.22
C LEU A 9 19.20 -28.91 8.60
N VAL A 10 20.53 -28.87 8.64
CA VAL A 10 21.33 -28.67 9.86
C VAL A 10 21.63 -27.18 9.98
N PHE A 11 21.09 -26.52 11.01
CA PHE A 11 21.49 -25.18 11.41
C PHE A 11 22.82 -25.26 12.16
N PHE A 12 23.87 -24.64 11.62
CA PHE A 12 25.13 -24.42 12.32
C PHE A 12 25.00 -23.17 13.20
N LEU A 13 24.96 -23.38 14.51
CA LEU A 13 25.10 -22.37 15.54
C LEU A 13 26.60 -22.23 15.86
N SER A 14 27.26 -21.19 15.34
CA SER A 14 28.65 -20.88 15.69
C SER A 14 28.70 -19.71 16.67
N ALA A 15 28.62 -20.04 17.97
CA ALA A 15 29.09 -19.17 19.03
C ALA A 15 30.59 -19.45 19.24
N LEU A 16 31.45 -18.48 18.92
CA LEU A 16 32.86 -18.55 19.27
C LEU A 16 33.14 -17.60 20.44
N LEU A 17 33.36 -18.22 21.60
CA LEU A 17 34.11 -17.69 22.73
C LEU A 17 35.54 -17.36 22.31
N ILE A 18 36.03 -16.17 22.66
CA ILE A 18 37.48 -15.96 22.85
C ILE A 18 37.68 -15.37 24.25
N ILE A 19 38.31 -16.19 25.10
CA ILE A 19 38.88 -15.84 26.39
C ILE A 19 40.31 -15.35 26.15
N SER A 20 40.68 -14.34 26.95
CA SER A 20 42.00 -13.79 27.27
C SER A 20 43.25 -14.55 26.84
N ALA A 21 44.21 -13.79 26.30
CA ALA A 21 45.63 -14.08 26.44
C ALA A 21 46.37 -12.82 26.91
N CYS A 22 46.83 -12.87 28.17
CA CYS A 22 47.83 -11.98 28.73
C CYS A 22 49.08 -11.99 27.86
N THR A 23 49.61 -10.82 27.53
CA THR A 23 51.03 -10.66 27.21
C THR A 23 51.61 -9.52 28.03
N LYS A 24 52.45 -9.94 28.98
CA LYS A 24 53.39 -9.15 29.75
C LYS A 24 54.47 -8.67 28.79
N ASN A 25 54.77 -7.37 28.73
CA ASN A 25 56.05 -6.88 28.22
C ASN A 25 56.47 -5.63 29.02
N ASP A 26 57.64 -5.76 29.62
CA ASP A 26 58.39 -4.71 30.32
C ASP A 26 59.02 -3.74 29.31
N THR A 27 58.86 -2.43 29.49
CA THR A 27 59.73 -1.37 28.91
C THR A 27 59.56 -0.07 29.74
N PRO A 28 60.53 0.87 29.75
CA PRO A 28 61.06 1.52 30.95
C PRO A 28 60.51 2.96 31.14
N PRO A 29 60.84 3.65 32.24
CA PRO A 29 60.26 4.95 32.56
C PRO A 29 60.95 6.07 31.76
N GLY A 30 60.16 6.91 31.09
CA GLY A 30 60.66 8.09 30.41
C GLY A 30 59.54 8.97 29.87
N GLU A 31 59.51 10.19 30.40
CA GLU A 31 58.88 11.41 29.86
C GLU A 31 57.40 11.64 30.18
N GLU A 32 57.20 12.48 31.21
CA GLU A 32 55.98 13.23 31.52
C GLU A 32 55.69 14.22 30.37
N GLU A 33 54.82 13.83 29.44
CA GLU A 33 54.10 14.78 28.59
C GLU A 33 52.75 15.09 29.23
N ASN A 34 52.67 16.30 29.75
CA ASN A 34 51.51 16.96 30.31
C ASN A 34 50.43 17.14 29.22
N ASN A 35 49.62 16.11 29.00
CA ASN A 35 48.46 16.17 28.12
C ASN A 35 47.29 16.71 28.95
N GLN A 36 47.09 18.04 28.89
CA GLN A 36 45.87 18.66 29.36
C GLN A 36 44.72 18.13 28.49
N GLU A 37 43.94 17.21 29.06
CA GLU A 37 42.60 16.90 28.58
C GLU A 37 41.77 18.18 28.62
N GLU A 38 41.64 18.83 27.46
CA GLU A 38 40.58 19.79 27.20
C GLU A 38 39.26 19.01 27.30
N GLU A 39 38.68 19.04 28.49
CA GLU A 39 37.29 18.68 28.74
C GLU A 39 36.44 19.62 27.89
N VAL A 40 36.08 19.17 26.68
CA VAL A 40 35.07 19.80 25.84
C VAL A 40 33.77 19.67 26.61
N ILE A 41 33.44 20.73 27.37
CA ILE A 41 32.14 20.93 27.96
C ILE A 41 31.19 21.07 26.77
N GLU A 42 30.57 19.95 26.38
CA GLU A 42 29.43 19.93 25.48
C GLU A 42 28.38 20.86 26.11
N GLU A 43 28.24 22.07 25.56
CA GLU A 43 27.19 22.99 25.98
C GLU A 43 25.87 22.27 25.76
N GLU A 44 25.30 21.83 26.87
CA GLU A 44 24.01 21.15 26.93
C GLU A 44 22.95 22.17 26.48
N HIS A 45 22.76 22.27 25.16
CA HIS A 45 21.74 23.11 24.57
C HIS A 45 20.39 22.60 25.07
N ALA A 46 19.86 23.27 26.11
CA ALA A 46 18.54 23.01 26.64
C ALA A 46 17.51 23.44 25.58
N PHE A 47 17.05 22.48 24.78
CA PHE A 47 15.87 22.67 23.95
C PHE A 47 14.62 22.51 24.81
N GLU A 48 13.61 23.34 24.54
CA GLU A 48 12.29 23.21 25.16
C GLU A 48 11.52 22.08 24.45
N ILE A 49 10.98 21.13 25.23
CA ILE A 49 10.25 19.98 24.68
C ILE A 49 8.76 20.29 24.62
N ASP A 50 8.23 20.40 23.41
CA ASP A 50 6.80 20.58 23.14
C ASP A 50 6.12 19.21 22.94
N LEU A 51 5.07 18.94 23.73
CA LEU A 51 4.28 17.70 23.64
C LEU A 51 3.33 17.70 22.43
N ASP A 52 3.06 18.84 21.79
CA ASP A 52 2.30 18.93 20.54
C ASP A 52 3.24 18.79 19.34
N VAL A 53 3.80 17.59 19.17
CA VAL A 53 4.80 17.29 18.13
C VAL A 53 4.19 17.38 16.73
N LYS A 54 4.82 18.11 15.81
CA LYS A 54 4.34 18.32 14.44
C LYS A 54 5.38 17.88 13.41
N ILE A 55 4.92 17.23 12.36
CA ILE A 55 5.66 16.96 11.13
C ILE A 55 4.91 17.69 10.02
N GLU A 56 5.50 18.75 9.51
CA GLU A 56 4.98 19.60 8.44
C GLU A 56 5.97 19.68 7.29
N GLY A 57 5.56 20.11 6.11
CA GLY A 57 6.47 20.22 4.98
C GLY A 57 5.79 20.46 3.65
N LEU A 58 6.60 20.78 2.66
CA LEU A 58 6.19 20.92 1.26
C LEU A 58 6.71 19.72 0.47
N ILE A 59 5.82 19.09 -0.27
CA ILE A 59 6.16 18.02 -1.22
C ILE A 59 6.12 18.61 -2.62
N GLN A 60 7.19 18.42 -3.37
CA GLN A 60 7.32 18.89 -4.75
C GLN A 60 7.60 17.71 -5.68
N VAL A 61 6.87 17.64 -6.78
CA VAL A 61 7.06 16.61 -7.82
C VAL A 61 7.37 17.30 -9.13
N ALA A 62 8.61 17.12 -9.59
CA ALA A 62 9.11 17.71 -10.83
C ALA A 62 10.36 16.96 -11.31
N ASN A 63 10.56 16.89 -12.63
CA ASN A 63 11.76 16.35 -13.26
C ASN A 63 12.12 14.94 -12.77
N ASP A 64 11.13 14.04 -12.77
CA ASP A 64 11.27 12.65 -12.32
C ASP A 64 11.69 12.49 -10.85
N LYS A 65 11.51 13.55 -10.03
CA LYS A 65 11.86 13.54 -8.61
C LYS A 65 10.68 13.91 -7.72
N VAL A 66 10.69 13.34 -6.53
CA VAL A 66 9.85 13.72 -5.40
C VAL A 66 10.77 14.29 -4.32
N ILE A 67 10.58 15.56 -4.00
CA ILE A 67 11.32 16.27 -2.96
C ILE A 67 10.39 16.53 -1.80
N ILE A 68 10.82 16.20 -0.58
CA ILE A 68 10.10 16.50 0.66
C ILE A 68 10.98 17.40 1.52
N ASP A 69 10.63 18.68 1.56
CA ASP A 69 11.24 19.65 2.47
C ASP A 69 10.35 19.81 3.69
N GLY A 70 10.77 19.23 4.81
CA GLY A 70 9.98 19.15 6.02
C GLY A 70 10.57 19.89 7.21
N LYS A 71 9.71 20.12 8.20
CA LYS A 71 10.05 20.70 9.49
C LYS A 71 9.32 19.97 10.61
N THR A 72 9.97 19.87 11.76
CA THR A 72 9.38 19.37 13.00
C THR A 72 9.85 20.20 14.19
N ASN A 73 9.04 20.24 15.25
CA ASN A 73 9.44 20.76 16.57
C ASN A 73 10.05 19.67 17.47
N ALA A 74 10.25 18.44 16.96
CA ALA A 74 11.00 17.41 17.68
C ALA A 74 12.46 17.84 17.88
N PRO A 75 13.12 17.39 18.96
CA PRO A 75 14.50 17.77 19.25
C PRO A 75 15.48 17.41 18.14
N PRO A 76 16.56 18.19 17.94
CA PRO A 76 17.64 17.84 17.02
C PRO A 76 18.21 16.45 17.31
N GLY A 77 18.63 15.74 16.26
CA GLY A 77 19.08 14.35 16.40
C GLY A 77 17.96 13.31 16.40
N SER A 78 16.69 13.73 16.53
CA SER A 78 15.54 12.88 16.19
C SER A 78 15.60 12.45 14.73
N ARG A 79 14.92 11.38 14.35
CA ARG A 79 14.95 10.87 12.98
C ARG A 79 13.55 10.78 12.39
N ILE A 80 13.44 11.15 11.12
CA ILE A 80 12.24 10.92 10.32
C ILE A 80 12.50 9.72 9.42
N HIS A 81 11.65 8.71 9.50
CA HIS A 81 11.64 7.55 8.62
C HIS A 81 10.59 7.79 7.54
N SER A 82 10.99 7.77 6.27
CA SER A 82 10.07 7.72 5.15
C SER A 82 9.79 6.27 4.77
N SER A 83 8.56 6.02 4.35
CA SER A 83 8.13 4.78 3.71
C SER A 83 7.00 5.10 2.76
N ALA A 84 6.83 4.30 1.71
CA ALA A 84 5.65 4.40 0.88
C ALA A 84 5.21 3.04 0.34
N GLN A 85 3.95 2.96 -0.06
CA GLN A 85 3.35 1.78 -0.66
C GLN A 85 2.45 2.12 -1.85
N ASN A 86 2.35 1.18 -2.78
CA ASN A 86 1.34 1.14 -3.84
C ASN A 86 0.59 -0.19 -3.72
N GLN A 87 -0.74 -0.18 -3.73
CA GLN A 87 -1.57 -1.40 -3.68
C GLN A 87 -1.13 -2.40 -2.59
N ASN A 88 -0.82 -1.90 -1.39
CA ASN A 88 -0.32 -2.67 -0.25
C ASN A 88 1.05 -3.34 -0.43
N VAL A 89 1.83 -2.92 -1.44
CA VAL A 89 3.22 -3.32 -1.66
C VAL A 89 4.14 -2.15 -1.32
N ALA A 90 5.14 -2.39 -0.46
CA ALA A 90 6.14 -1.39 -0.12
C ALA A 90 6.99 -1.01 -1.33
N ILE A 91 7.24 0.29 -1.51
CA ILE A 91 8.09 0.84 -2.58
C ILE A 91 9.47 1.14 -1.99
N ALA A 92 10.46 0.31 -2.32
CA ALA A 92 11.80 0.39 -1.74
C ALA A 92 12.45 1.77 -1.90
N ASN A 93 12.21 2.45 -3.03
CA ASN A 93 12.81 3.76 -3.33
C ASN A 93 12.34 4.89 -2.39
N PHE A 94 11.24 4.69 -1.65
CA PHE A 94 10.72 5.68 -0.70
C PHE A 94 11.10 5.37 0.76
N ILE A 95 11.89 4.31 0.99
CA ILE A 95 12.35 3.91 2.32
C ILE A 95 13.70 4.56 2.58
N ASP A 96 13.70 5.57 3.45
CA ASP A 96 14.91 6.27 3.87
C ASP A 96 14.75 6.83 5.28
N VAL A 97 15.86 7.22 5.92
CA VAL A 97 15.89 7.80 7.26
C VAL A 97 16.81 9.00 7.27
N VAL A 98 16.29 10.13 7.72
CA VAL A 98 17.06 11.38 7.83
C VAL A 98 16.99 11.92 9.25
N GLU A 99 18.07 12.58 9.66
CA GLU A 99 18.17 13.22 10.97
C GLU A 99 17.59 14.64 10.92
N VAL A 100 16.85 15.00 11.97
CA VAL A 100 16.31 16.35 12.19
C VAL A 100 17.45 17.27 12.61
N LYS A 101 17.65 18.35 11.84
CA LYS A 101 18.69 19.35 12.08
C LYS A 101 18.37 20.24 13.28
N GLN A 102 19.33 21.08 13.68
CA GLN A 102 19.16 22.01 14.82
C GLN A 102 17.98 22.97 14.68
N ASP A 103 17.60 23.33 13.46
CA ASP A 103 16.46 24.22 13.18
C ASP A 103 15.12 23.47 12.99
N GLY A 104 15.12 22.16 13.25
CA GLY A 104 13.97 21.27 13.09
C GLY A 104 13.73 20.81 11.65
N THR A 105 14.59 21.18 10.68
CA THR A 105 14.38 20.82 9.28
C THR A 105 14.88 19.42 8.93
N PHE A 106 14.25 18.80 7.94
CA PHE A 106 14.66 17.54 7.32
C PHE A 106 14.35 17.56 5.81
N HIS A 107 15.05 16.73 5.04
CA HIS A 107 14.94 16.71 3.58
C HIS A 107 15.03 15.29 3.04
N PHE A 108 14.10 14.92 2.17
CA PHE A 108 14.18 13.69 1.38
C PHE A 108 14.14 14.00 -0.12
N GLU A 109 14.82 13.16 -0.90
CA GLU A 109 14.79 13.18 -2.36
C GLU A 109 14.63 11.74 -2.86
N PHE A 110 13.58 11.49 -3.63
CA PHE A 110 13.27 10.18 -4.19
C PHE A 110 13.11 10.26 -5.70
N GLU A 111 13.43 9.17 -6.38
CA GLU A 111 13.03 8.96 -7.77
C GLU A 111 11.50 8.79 -7.84
N GLN A 112 10.88 9.48 -8.79
CA GLN A 112 9.44 9.41 -8.98
C GLN A 112 9.01 8.07 -9.60
N THR A 113 7.76 7.69 -9.35
CA THR A 113 7.09 6.58 -10.02
C THR A 113 5.87 7.08 -10.81
N ASN A 114 5.45 6.30 -11.79
CA ASN A 114 4.23 6.51 -12.59
C ASN A 114 3.00 5.86 -11.94
N GLU A 115 3.11 5.46 -10.68
CA GLU A 115 2.07 4.76 -9.93
C GLU A 115 1.53 5.64 -8.79
N ASP A 116 0.33 5.32 -8.31
CA ASP A 116 -0.24 5.95 -7.14
C ASP A 116 0.57 5.55 -5.90
N VAL A 117 1.11 6.53 -5.18
CA VAL A 117 1.92 6.31 -3.98
C VAL A 117 1.21 6.84 -2.76
N HIS A 118 1.13 6.01 -1.72
CA HIS A 118 0.74 6.40 -0.38
C HIS A 118 1.98 6.40 0.51
N GLY A 119 2.44 7.60 0.87
CA GLY A 119 3.63 7.81 1.69
C GLY A 119 3.31 8.09 3.15
N MET A 120 4.26 7.75 4.01
CA MET A 120 4.20 7.95 5.45
C MET A 120 5.57 8.38 5.97
N LEU A 121 5.57 9.42 6.80
CA LEU A 121 6.73 9.87 7.58
C LEU A 121 6.48 9.50 9.04
N THR A 122 7.43 8.82 9.68
CA THR A 122 7.34 8.43 11.09
C THR A 122 8.51 9.00 11.89
N LEU A 123 8.22 9.66 13.00
CA LEU A 123 9.25 10.17 13.92
C LEU A 123 9.78 9.06 14.82
N SER A 124 11.09 9.03 15.02
CA SER A 124 11.74 8.32 16.11
C SER A 124 12.66 9.26 16.89
N VAL A 125 12.75 9.04 18.20
CA VAL A 125 13.51 9.87 19.13
C VAL A 125 14.39 8.97 19.98
N SER A 126 15.66 9.33 20.11
CA SER A 126 16.63 8.61 20.96
C SER A 126 17.22 9.47 22.07
N ASP A 127 16.95 10.78 22.06
CA ASP A 127 17.43 11.69 23.10
C ASP A 127 16.78 11.34 24.46
N PRO A 128 17.56 11.17 25.54
CA PRO A 128 17.02 10.78 26.84
C PRO A 128 16.01 11.78 27.43
N LYS A 129 16.22 13.09 27.26
CA LYS A 129 15.30 14.12 27.79
C LYS A 129 13.98 14.10 27.02
N ALA A 130 14.07 13.94 25.71
CA ALA A 130 12.91 13.82 24.84
C ALA A 130 12.11 12.54 25.15
N LEU A 131 12.77 11.41 25.39
CA LEU A 131 12.12 10.17 25.82
C LEU A 131 11.46 10.31 27.21
N GLU A 132 12.07 11.02 28.15
CA GLU A 132 11.48 11.31 29.46
C GLU A 132 10.18 12.13 29.32
N ALA A 133 10.18 13.14 28.45
CA ALA A 133 9.03 14.01 28.22
C ALA A 133 7.91 13.34 27.40
N TYR A 134 8.25 12.76 26.25
CA TYR A 134 7.30 12.12 25.34
C TYR A 134 6.78 10.77 25.84
N GLY A 135 7.53 10.12 26.72
CA GLY A 135 7.34 8.71 27.01
C GLY A 135 8.05 7.83 25.98
N TYR A 136 8.37 6.60 26.37
CA TYR A 136 9.17 5.69 25.55
C TYR A 136 8.45 5.31 24.25
N HIS A 137 7.13 5.40 24.24
CA HIS A 137 6.26 5.11 23.12
C HIS A 137 5.32 6.28 22.79
N PHE A 138 5.75 7.52 23.03
CA PHE A 138 4.99 8.74 22.77
C PHE A 138 3.64 8.84 23.51
N GLU A 139 3.47 8.12 24.62
CA GLU A 139 2.22 8.09 25.41
C GLU A 139 1.81 9.46 25.98
N ASN A 140 2.78 10.37 26.16
CA ASN A 140 2.55 11.73 26.67
C ASN A 140 2.36 12.77 25.55
N VAL A 141 2.62 12.43 24.29
CA VAL A 141 2.44 13.35 23.16
C VAL A 141 0.96 13.65 22.95
N THR A 142 0.63 14.91 22.67
CA THR A 142 -0.74 15.40 22.48
C THR A 142 -1.09 15.73 21.02
N SER A 143 -0.15 15.49 20.11
CA SER A 143 -0.27 15.78 18.68
C SER A 143 -1.47 15.09 18.01
N SER A 144 -2.09 15.76 17.04
CA SER A 144 -3.06 15.11 16.14
C SER A 144 -2.41 14.07 15.22
N GLN A 145 -1.09 14.11 15.05
CA GLN A 145 -0.33 13.12 14.29
C GLN A 145 0.08 11.91 15.13
N ARG A 146 -0.39 11.80 16.39
CA ARG A 146 -0.17 10.63 17.23
C ARG A 146 -1.19 9.53 16.91
N TYR A 147 -0.71 8.34 16.59
CA TYR A 147 -1.51 7.16 16.29
C TYR A 147 -1.19 6.02 17.24
N GLU A 148 -2.20 5.29 17.71
CA GLU A 148 -2.03 4.05 18.46
C GLU A 148 -1.56 2.92 17.52
N THR A 149 -0.57 2.15 17.95
CA THR A 149 -0.07 1.00 17.20
C THR A 149 -0.90 -0.26 17.52
N ASN A 150 -0.43 -1.43 17.06
CA ASN A 150 -1.03 -2.70 17.44
C ASN A 150 -0.70 -3.13 18.88
N GLN A 151 0.22 -2.43 19.56
CA GLN A 151 0.56 -2.65 20.96
C GLN A 151 -0.11 -1.59 21.82
N MET A 152 -0.70 -2.01 22.95
CA MET A 152 -1.35 -1.08 23.88
C MET A 152 -0.37 -0.03 24.38
N ASP A 153 -0.86 1.20 24.49
CA ASP A 153 -0.10 2.33 25.00
C ASP A 153 1.22 2.57 24.23
N HIS A 154 1.33 2.01 23.02
CA HIS A 154 2.43 2.25 22.12
C HIS A 154 1.92 3.09 20.97
N TYR A 155 2.43 4.32 20.89
CA TYR A 155 2.03 5.28 19.89
C TYR A 155 3.19 5.59 18.94
N GLU A 156 2.84 6.10 17.76
CA GLU A 156 3.78 6.63 16.79
C GLU A 156 3.31 8.00 16.32
N ILE A 157 4.26 8.89 16.00
CA ILE A 157 3.94 10.17 15.36
C ILE A 157 4.13 10.01 13.85
N ARG A 158 3.03 10.15 13.10
CA ARG A 158 2.98 9.89 11.66
C ARG A 158 2.39 11.05 10.87
N ALA A 159 2.99 11.35 9.72
CA ALA A 159 2.38 12.21 8.70
C ALA A 159 2.20 11.43 7.41
N TYR A 160 1.05 11.57 6.76
CA TYR A 160 0.73 10.87 5.52
C TYR A 160 0.72 11.83 4.34
N TYR A 161 1.09 11.32 3.17
CA TYR A 161 0.99 12.05 1.90
C TYR A 161 0.59 11.11 0.77
N ARG A 162 0.06 11.67 -0.33
CA ARG A 162 -0.31 10.90 -1.52
C ARG A 162 0.29 11.52 -2.77
N LEU A 163 0.92 10.71 -3.61
CA LEU A 163 1.37 11.10 -4.94
C LEU A 163 0.47 10.41 -5.97
N PRO A 164 -0.41 11.15 -6.66
CA PRO A 164 -1.23 10.57 -7.72
C PRO A 164 -0.41 10.29 -8.99
N ALA A 165 -0.57 9.10 -9.57
CA ALA A 165 0.08 8.64 -10.80
C ALA A 165 -0.10 9.60 -11.98
N ASN A 166 -1.28 10.21 -12.08
CA ASN A 166 -1.74 10.97 -13.25
C ASN A 166 -1.83 12.48 -12.99
N ALA A 167 -1.13 13.02 -11.98
CA ALA A 167 -1.08 14.46 -11.80
C ALA A 167 -0.25 15.14 -12.90
N GLU A 168 -0.76 16.28 -13.39
CA GLU A 168 0.00 17.15 -14.29
C GLU A 168 1.20 17.75 -13.56
N GLN A 169 2.38 17.63 -14.17
CA GLN A 169 3.63 18.09 -13.58
C GLN A 169 4.11 19.42 -14.17
N PRO A 170 4.83 20.25 -13.38
CA PRO A 170 5.17 20.04 -11.97
C PRO A 170 4.00 20.36 -11.03
N TYR A 171 3.96 19.72 -9.87
CA TYR A 171 3.00 20.06 -8.82
C TYR A 171 3.63 20.03 -7.43
N GLN A 172 2.99 20.72 -6.49
CA GLN A 172 3.41 20.73 -5.09
C GLN A 172 2.20 20.82 -4.16
N PHE A 173 2.35 20.31 -2.95
CA PHE A 173 1.32 20.37 -1.91
C PHE A 173 1.95 20.27 -0.53
N GLU A 174 1.23 20.73 0.49
CA GLU A 174 1.67 20.71 1.88
C GLU A 174 1.26 19.40 2.56
N ILE A 175 2.08 18.94 3.51
CA ILE A 175 1.73 17.84 4.41
C ILE A 175 0.63 18.32 5.35
N GLU A 176 -0.58 17.77 5.20
CA GLU A 176 -1.73 18.15 6.01
C GLU A 176 -1.67 17.53 7.41
N GLN A 177 -1.93 18.34 8.43
CA GLN A 177 -2.19 17.84 9.77
C GLN A 177 -3.64 17.37 9.87
N PRO A 178 -3.88 16.15 10.35
CA PRO A 178 -5.24 15.67 10.51
C PRO A 178 -5.96 16.46 11.60
N LYS A 179 -7.27 16.61 11.44
CA LYS A 179 -8.18 17.10 12.45
C LYS A 179 -9.13 15.98 12.79
N TRP A 180 -9.05 15.48 14.02
CA TRP A 180 -9.89 14.39 14.47
C TRP A 180 -11.10 14.91 15.21
N GLU A 181 -12.28 14.63 14.67
CA GLU A 181 -13.55 14.85 15.35
C GLU A 181 -14.08 13.49 15.79
N ARG A 182 -13.83 13.14 17.07
CA ARG A 182 -14.29 11.85 17.59
C ARG A 182 -15.81 11.82 17.68
N PRO A 183 -16.46 10.72 17.29
CA PRO A 183 -17.89 10.52 17.54
C PRO A 183 -18.23 10.69 19.03
N GLU A 184 -19.41 11.21 19.35
CA GLU A 184 -19.85 11.37 20.75
C GLU A 184 -19.96 10.02 21.49
N ASP A 185 -20.31 8.97 20.75
CA ASP A 185 -20.47 7.59 21.22
C ASP A 185 -19.23 6.72 20.93
N TYR A 186 -18.05 7.35 20.80
CA TYR A 186 -16.79 6.67 20.49
C TYR A 186 -16.47 5.54 21.48
N GLY A 187 -16.41 4.32 20.96
CA GLY A 187 -16.15 3.11 21.76
C GLY A 187 -17.37 2.55 22.48
N GLU A 188 -18.56 3.10 22.28
CA GLU A 188 -19.78 2.46 22.73
C GLU A 188 -19.97 1.09 22.06
N ARG A 189 -20.72 0.22 22.74
CA ARG A 189 -20.91 -1.17 22.31
C ARG A 189 -21.90 -1.29 21.16
N ALA A 190 -22.85 -0.36 21.07
CA ALA A 190 -23.86 -0.33 20.02
C ALA A 190 -23.23 0.20 18.72
N ILE A 191 -22.69 -0.72 17.91
CA ILE A 191 -21.91 -0.34 16.73
C ILE A 191 -22.82 0.17 15.61
N TRP A 192 -22.50 1.34 15.07
CA TRP A 192 -23.02 1.80 13.78
C TRP A 192 -21.89 1.92 12.76
N LEU A 193 -22.23 1.78 11.49
CA LEU A 193 -21.29 1.86 10.38
C LEU A 193 -21.98 2.43 9.15
N THR A 194 -21.40 3.49 8.60
CA THR A 194 -21.85 4.15 7.37
C THR A 194 -20.75 4.03 6.33
N THR A 195 -21.10 3.75 5.08
CA THR A 195 -20.11 3.58 4.01
C THR A 195 -20.56 4.20 2.70
N GLU A 196 -19.58 4.68 1.96
CA GLU A 196 -19.69 5.12 0.57
C GLU A 196 -18.66 4.34 -0.26
N ALA A 197 -19.12 3.70 -1.33
CA ALA A 197 -18.27 2.96 -2.25
C ALA A 197 -18.14 3.71 -3.57
N THR A 198 -16.92 3.80 -4.08
CA THR A 198 -16.60 4.26 -5.43
C THR A 198 -15.85 3.15 -6.15
N VAL A 199 -16.17 2.91 -7.42
CA VAL A 199 -15.49 1.91 -8.23
C VAL A 199 -14.75 2.60 -9.37
N ASN A 200 -13.48 2.29 -9.53
CA ASN A 200 -12.69 2.69 -10.70
C ASN A 200 -12.15 1.44 -11.41
N GLU A 201 -11.28 1.61 -12.42
CA GLU A 201 -10.79 0.50 -13.25
C GLU A 201 -9.88 -0.52 -12.53
N HIS A 202 -9.34 -0.19 -11.36
CA HIS A 202 -8.33 -1.01 -10.67
C HIS A 202 -8.77 -1.48 -9.28
N TYR A 203 -9.59 -0.70 -8.59
CA TYR A 203 -9.99 -0.97 -7.22
C TYR A 203 -11.40 -0.47 -6.90
N ILE A 204 -11.97 -1.05 -5.84
CA ILE A 204 -13.15 -0.56 -5.15
C ILE A 204 -12.65 0.24 -3.95
N MET A 205 -12.88 1.55 -3.97
CA MET A 205 -12.61 2.40 -2.81
C MET A 205 -13.84 2.41 -1.91
N ILE A 206 -13.67 2.09 -0.64
CA ILE A 206 -14.75 2.24 0.34
C ILE A 206 -14.28 3.19 1.43
N LYS A 207 -14.97 4.32 1.56
CA LYS A 207 -14.83 5.23 2.70
C LYS A 207 -15.92 4.89 3.70
N GLY A 208 -15.58 4.83 4.98
CA GLY A 208 -16.58 4.58 6.01
C GLY A 208 -16.29 5.32 7.29
N GLU A 209 -17.35 5.41 8.09
CA GLU A 209 -17.40 6.04 9.41
C GLU A 209 -18.09 5.07 10.37
N SER A 210 -17.62 5.03 11.62
CA SER A 210 -18.22 4.25 12.70
C SER A 210 -17.92 4.88 14.05
N ASN A 211 -18.50 4.34 15.11
CA ASN A 211 -18.09 4.60 16.49
C ASN A 211 -17.03 3.62 17.01
N PHE A 212 -16.32 2.91 16.13
CA PHE A 212 -15.22 2.06 16.56
C PHE A 212 -14.11 2.91 17.20
N ILE A 213 -13.46 2.36 18.22
CA ILE A 213 -12.22 2.96 18.71
C ILE A 213 -11.09 2.81 17.69
N GLU A 214 -10.19 3.78 17.69
CA GLU A 214 -8.90 3.75 17.01
C GLU A 214 -8.21 2.40 17.21
N GLY A 215 -7.54 1.92 16.16
CA GLY A 215 -6.87 0.62 16.22
C GLY A 215 -7.80 -0.57 15.96
N THR A 216 -9.13 -0.36 15.90
CA THR A 216 -10.05 -1.44 15.52
C THR A 216 -9.80 -1.85 14.07
N MET A 217 -9.33 -3.08 13.88
CA MET A 217 -9.03 -3.66 12.58
C MET A 217 -10.29 -4.15 11.88
N LEU A 218 -10.46 -3.72 10.64
CA LEU A 218 -11.57 -4.04 9.77
C LEU A 218 -11.03 -4.77 8.54
N HIS A 219 -11.80 -5.72 8.03
CA HIS A 219 -11.50 -6.47 6.82
C HIS A 219 -12.61 -6.21 5.81
N ALA A 220 -12.25 -6.10 4.54
CA ALA A 220 -13.22 -6.05 3.47
C ALA A 220 -12.94 -7.19 2.49
N ASN A 221 -13.96 -7.99 2.19
CA ASN A 221 -13.90 -9.07 1.21
C ASN A 221 -14.94 -8.84 0.12
N VAL A 222 -14.57 -9.02 -1.14
CA VAL A 222 -15.52 -9.10 -2.25
C VAL A 222 -16.09 -10.51 -2.32
N LEU A 223 -17.42 -10.61 -2.36
CA LEU A 223 -18.15 -11.85 -2.62
C LEU A 223 -18.71 -11.85 -4.04
N ASN A 224 -18.52 -12.95 -4.77
CA ASN A 224 -19.18 -13.17 -6.05
C ASN A 224 -20.67 -13.53 -5.87
N GLU A 225 -21.39 -13.70 -6.99
CA GLU A 225 -22.82 -14.04 -7.01
C GLU A 225 -23.18 -15.33 -6.24
N LYS A 226 -22.22 -16.24 -6.08
CA LYS A 226 -22.40 -17.49 -5.32
C LYS A 226 -22.13 -17.31 -3.82
N GLY A 227 -21.81 -16.09 -3.38
CA GLY A 227 -21.45 -15.77 -2.00
C GLY A 227 -20.07 -16.27 -1.59
N MET A 228 -19.19 -16.62 -2.55
CA MET A 228 -17.81 -17.02 -2.25
C MET A 228 -16.89 -15.82 -2.33
N ILE A 229 -15.86 -15.79 -1.48
CA ILE A 229 -14.80 -14.77 -1.52
C ILE A 229 -14.12 -14.82 -2.89
N GLU A 230 -14.07 -13.68 -3.55
CA GLU A 230 -13.35 -13.52 -4.81
C GLU A 230 -11.84 -13.50 -4.52
N PRO A 231 -11.04 -14.39 -5.14
CA PRO A 231 -9.62 -14.48 -4.86
C PRO A 231 -8.90 -13.13 -5.02
N LEU A 232 -8.00 -12.84 -4.10
CA LEU A 232 -7.18 -11.61 -4.09
C LEU A 232 -7.99 -10.30 -4.04
N SER A 233 -9.31 -10.35 -3.85
CA SER A 233 -10.17 -9.17 -3.81
C SER A 233 -10.57 -8.86 -2.38
N PHE A 234 -9.57 -8.51 -1.57
CA PHE A 234 -9.72 -8.16 -0.16
C PHE A 234 -8.81 -7.01 0.22
N ASP A 235 -9.13 -6.33 1.31
CA ASP A 235 -8.28 -5.31 1.91
C ASP A 235 -8.49 -5.25 3.43
N GLN A 236 -7.56 -4.62 4.14
CA GLN A 236 -7.60 -4.41 5.59
C GLN A 236 -7.40 -2.93 5.90
N ALA A 237 -8.18 -2.44 6.85
CA ALA A 237 -8.08 -1.06 7.33
C ALA A 237 -8.10 -1.04 8.85
N VAL A 238 -7.56 0.04 9.41
CA VAL A 238 -7.64 0.32 10.84
C VAL A 238 -8.47 1.58 11.01
N THR A 239 -9.36 1.56 12.01
CA THR A 239 -10.17 2.73 12.36
C THR A 239 -9.26 3.84 12.89
N LYS A 240 -9.43 5.06 12.39
CA LYS A 240 -8.71 6.26 12.80
C LYS A 240 -9.32 6.88 14.08
N PRO A 241 -8.67 7.88 14.70
CA PRO A 241 -9.20 8.51 15.92
C PRO A 241 -10.61 9.10 15.79
N ASP A 242 -11.01 9.53 14.59
CA ASP A 242 -12.33 10.09 14.27
C ASP A 242 -13.37 9.02 13.87
N GLY A 243 -13.04 7.73 13.99
CA GLY A 243 -13.94 6.65 13.58
C GLY A 243 -13.94 6.38 12.07
N THR A 244 -13.15 7.11 11.27
CA THR A 244 -13.09 6.90 9.83
C THR A 244 -12.18 5.73 9.46
N PHE A 245 -12.45 5.10 8.31
CA PHE A 245 -11.59 4.09 7.71
C PHE A 245 -11.70 4.12 6.18
N THR A 246 -10.73 3.54 5.49
CA THR A 246 -10.73 3.48 4.03
C THR A 246 -10.15 2.16 3.54
N PHE A 247 -10.83 1.52 2.60
CA PHE A 247 -10.37 0.35 1.88
C PHE A 247 -10.08 0.68 0.42
N TYR A 248 -9.09 0.03 -0.16
CA TYR A 248 -8.74 0.00 -1.58
C TYR A 248 -8.67 -1.45 -2.03
N ILE A 249 -9.83 -2.02 -2.41
CA ILE A 249 -9.93 -3.44 -2.69
C ILE A 249 -9.65 -3.69 -4.18
N PRO A 250 -8.54 -4.34 -4.54
CA PRO A 250 -8.28 -4.67 -5.94
C PRO A 250 -9.33 -5.66 -6.44
N TYR A 251 -9.62 -5.62 -7.75
CA TYR A 251 -10.50 -6.59 -8.38
C TYR A 251 -10.05 -6.87 -9.81
N GLN A 252 -10.32 -8.07 -10.31
CA GLN A 252 -9.89 -8.47 -11.66
C GLN A 252 -10.96 -8.17 -12.73
N GLN A 253 -12.23 -8.37 -12.39
CA GLN A 253 -13.35 -8.21 -13.31
C GLN A 253 -14.55 -7.66 -12.58
N LEU A 254 -15.16 -6.62 -13.13
CA LEU A 254 -16.37 -6.06 -12.57
C LEU A 254 -17.56 -6.96 -12.92
N LYS A 255 -18.04 -7.71 -11.93
CA LYS A 255 -19.24 -8.57 -12.01
C LYS A 255 -20.22 -8.15 -10.92
N PRO A 256 -21.48 -8.63 -10.94
CA PRO A 256 -22.36 -8.48 -9.80
C PRO A 256 -21.70 -9.10 -8.56
N MET A 257 -21.25 -8.22 -7.66
CA MET A 257 -20.48 -8.59 -6.48
C MET A 257 -20.93 -7.75 -5.29
N THR A 258 -20.73 -8.28 -4.09
CA THR A 258 -21.07 -7.62 -2.84
C THR A 258 -19.80 -7.49 -2.01
N VAL A 259 -19.48 -6.31 -1.52
CA VAL A 259 -18.41 -6.19 -0.54
C VAL A 259 -19.00 -6.42 0.86
N VAL A 260 -18.31 -7.22 1.65
CA VAL A 260 -18.62 -7.45 3.06
C VAL A 260 -17.49 -6.90 3.89
N ILE A 261 -17.82 -5.95 4.77
CA ILE A 261 -16.92 -5.43 5.79
C ILE A 261 -17.15 -6.22 7.06
N GLU A 262 -16.06 -6.70 7.65
CA GLU A 262 -16.04 -7.47 8.88
C GLU A 262 -15.12 -6.83 9.91
N ALA A 263 -15.64 -6.62 11.13
CA ALA A 263 -14.80 -6.38 12.30
C ALA A 263 -14.75 -7.68 13.11
N LYS A 264 -13.53 -8.15 13.40
CA LYS A 264 -13.30 -9.34 14.20
C LYS A 264 -12.21 -9.11 15.22
N MET A 265 -12.49 -9.45 16.48
CA MET A 265 -11.49 -9.49 17.53
C MET A 265 -10.64 -10.75 17.33
N SER A 266 -9.38 -10.55 16.95
CA SER A 266 -8.40 -11.62 16.81
C SER A 266 -7.34 -11.50 17.91
N ARG A 267 -6.53 -12.54 18.11
CA ARG A 267 -5.38 -12.47 19.04
C ARG A 267 -4.33 -11.42 18.66
N ASN A 268 -4.38 -10.94 17.42
CA ASN A 268 -3.48 -9.92 16.89
C ASN A 268 -4.15 -8.54 16.83
N ALA A 269 -5.40 -8.40 17.30
CA ALA A 269 -6.02 -7.08 17.44
C ALA A 269 -5.28 -6.28 18.51
N SER A 270 -5.28 -4.95 18.37
CA SER A 270 -4.77 -4.05 19.40
C SER A 270 -5.45 -4.34 20.74
N GLU A 271 -4.70 -4.20 21.83
CA GLU A 271 -5.19 -4.57 23.16
C GLU A 271 -6.41 -3.75 23.59
N ARG A 272 -6.46 -2.47 23.21
CA ARG A 272 -7.54 -1.56 23.57
C ARG A 272 -8.90 -2.00 22.99
N PRO A 273 -9.05 -2.30 21.68
CA PRO A 273 -10.23 -3.00 21.15
C PRO A 273 -10.63 -4.26 21.93
N LEU A 274 -9.67 -5.09 22.34
CA LEU A 274 -9.96 -6.31 23.11
C LEU A 274 -10.53 -6.01 24.50
N GLN A 275 -10.13 -4.92 25.14
CA GLN A 275 -10.66 -4.49 26.43
C GLN A 275 -12.08 -3.90 26.31
N VAL A 276 -12.32 -3.11 25.27
CA VAL A 276 -13.62 -2.45 25.05
C VAL A 276 -14.68 -3.44 24.55
N TYR A 277 -14.32 -4.30 23.60
CA TYR A 277 -15.25 -5.16 22.88
C TYR A 277 -15.20 -6.65 23.28
N GLY A 278 -14.24 -7.03 24.11
CA GLY A 278 -14.03 -8.41 24.55
C GLY A 278 -13.16 -9.21 23.58
N LYS A 279 -12.60 -10.32 24.06
CA LYS A 279 -11.57 -11.08 23.31
C LYS A 279 -12.11 -11.75 22.05
N SER A 280 -13.42 -11.97 21.99
CA SER A 280 -14.13 -12.61 20.89
C SER A 280 -15.28 -11.73 20.37
N GLY A 281 -15.25 -10.42 20.67
CA GLY A 281 -16.33 -9.48 20.31
C GLY A 281 -17.61 -9.65 21.14
N GLU A 282 -17.55 -10.36 22.27
CA GLU A 282 -18.73 -10.72 23.06
C GLU A 282 -19.47 -9.52 23.68
N LEU A 283 -18.85 -8.34 23.69
CA LEU A 283 -19.45 -7.11 24.20
C LEU A 283 -20.07 -6.25 23.10
N TRP A 284 -20.01 -6.65 21.83
CA TRP A 284 -20.67 -5.92 20.75
C TRP A 284 -22.20 -5.95 20.90
N GLU A 285 -22.83 -4.82 20.61
CA GLU A 285 -24.29 -4.60 20.56
C GLU A 285 -24.66 -3.94 19.21
N GLY A 286 -25.93 -4.06 18.78
CA GLY A 286 -26.43 -3.42 17.55
C GLY A 286 -26.80 -4.38 16.40
N ASP A 287 -27.18 -3.78 15.27
CA ASP A 287 -27.82 -4.49 14.14
C ASP A 287 -26.84 -5.26 13.25
N PHE A 288 -25.55 -4.92 13.28
CA PHE A 288 -24.52 -5.52 12.44
C PHE A 288 -23.91 -6.80 13.04
N ILE A 289 -24.45 -7.29 14.16
CA ILE A 289 -23.88 -8.46 14.84
C ILE A 289 -24.21 -9.76 14.11
N LYS A 290 -23.18 -10.56 13.90
CA LYS A 290 -23.28 -11.94 13.45
C LYS A 290 -22.50 -12.86 14.38
N LYS A 291 -23.12 -13.99 14.77
CA LYS A 291 -22.47 -15.01 15.59
C LYS A 291 -21.85 -16.07 14.68
N ASP A 292 -20.52 -16.20 14.71
CA ASP A 292 -19.79 -17.27 14.03
C ASP A 292 -19.13 -18.20 15.07
N LYS A 293 -19.75 -19.36 15.30
CA LYS A 293 -19.31 -20.39 16.25
C LYS A 293 -19.11 -19.85 17.67
N LYS A 294 -17.88 -19.44 18.00
CA LYS A 294 -17.44 -18.96 19.33
C LYS A 294 -17.10 -17.47 19.33
N GLU A 295 -17.20 -16.82 18.18
CA GLU A 295 -16.87 -15.42 17.99
C GLU A 295 -18.13 -14.67 17.60
N THR A 296 -18.24 -13.46 18.11
CA THR A 296 -19.18 -12.46 17.61
C THR A 296 -18.37 -11.62 16.62
N ILE A 297 -18.93 -11.33 15.46
CA ILE A 297 -18.36 -10.42 14.44
C ILE A 297 -19.36 -9.30 14.14
N ILE A 298 -18.84 -8.14 13.74
CA ILE A 298 -19.64 -7.12 13.05
C ILE A 298 -19.53 -7.44 11.56
N GLU A 299 -20.67 -7.58 10.86
CA GLU A 299 -20.73 -7.79 9.42
C GLU A 299 -21.65 -6.74 8.78
N ALA A 300 -21.11 -5.96 7.86
CA ALA A 300 -21.87 -5.00 7.07
C ALA A 300 -21.70 -5.27 5.57
N LYS A 301 -22.81 -5.25 4.82
CA LYS A 301 -22.79 -5.41 3.37
C LYS A 301 -22.80 -4.05 2.71
N VAL A 302 -21.80 -3.78 1.88
CA VAL A 302 -21.69 -2.55 1.11
C VAL A 302 -22.27 -2.76 -0.27
N ARG A 303 -23.20 -1.87 -0.64
CA ARG A 303 -23.76 -1.85 -1.99
C ARG A 303 -22.82 -1.09 -2.90
N LEU A 304 -22.29 -1.77 -3.90
CA LEU A 304 -21.49 -1.12 -4.93
C LEU A 304 -22.39 -0.30 -5.86
N PRO A 305 -21.97 0.91 -6.26
CA PRO A 305 -22.54 1.56 -7.44
C PRO A 305 -22.12 0.72 -8.64
N LEU A 306 -22.93 -0.27 -9.03
CA LEU A 306 -22.69 -0.99 -10.27
C LEU A 306 -22.71 0.05 -11.39
N PRO A 307 -21.64 0.20 -12.19
CA PRO A 307 -21.74 1.00 -13.39
C PRO A 307 -22.83 0.39 -14.26
N THR A 308 -23.72 1.24 -14.77
CA THR A 308 -24.80 0.84 -15.68
C THR A 308 -24.27 0.16 -16.94
N THR A 309 -23.00 0.40 -17.27
CA THR A 309 -22.23 -0.31 -18.27
C THR A 309 -21.29 -1.31 -17.58
N SER A 310 -21.52 -2.59 -17.87
CA SER A 310 -20.57 -3.67 -17.62
C SER A 310 -19.18 -3.27 -18.12
N LEU A 311 -18.27 -2.86 -17.24
CA LEU A 311 -16.82 -2.91 -17.45
C LEU A 311 -16.38 -4.39 -17.47
N SER A 312 -17.01 -5.19 -18.33
CA SER A 312 -16.37 -6.40 -18.79
C SER A 312 -15.35 -5.90 -19.78
N MET A 313 -14.08 -5.94 -19.41
CA MET A 313 -13.02 -5.89 -20.41
C MET A 313 -13.43 -6.87 -21.52
N PRO A 314 -13.44 -6.44 -22.80
CA PRO A 314 -13.98 -7.26 -23.89
C PRO A 314 -13.11 -8.50 -24.15
N PHE A 315 -12.11 -8.76 -23.32
CA PHE A 315 -11.16 -9.84 -23.46
C PHE A 315 -10.99 -10.73 -22.24
N THR A 316 -10.51 -11.94 -22.51
CA THR A 316 -9.98 -12.89 -21.54
C THR A 316 -8.50 -13.12 -21.81
N MET A 317 -7.70 -13.34 -20.76
CA MET A 317 -6.28 -13.65 -20.90
C MET A 317 -6.01 -15.08 -20.41
N ALA A 318 -5.18 -15.82 -21.14
CA ALA A 318 -4.70 -17.15 -20.77
C ALA A 318 -3.19 -17.25 -21.00
N PHE A 319 -2.48 -17.90 -20.09
CA PHE A 319 -1.05 -18.18 -20.24
C PHE A 319 -0.88 -19.64 -20.63
N GLN A 320 -0.27 -19.90 -21.78
CA GLN A 320 -0.03 -21.25 -22.27
C GLN A 320 1.42 -21.37 -22.77
N ASP A 321 2.17 -22.25 -22.12
CA ASP A 321 3.60 -22.45 -22.33
C ASP A 321 4.40 -21.13 -22.13
N GLU A 322 4.92 -20.55 -23.22
CA GLU A 322 5.66 -19.28 -23.25
C GLU A 322 4.86 -18.16 -23.94
N ARG A 323 3.54 -18.32 -24.05
CA ARG A 323 2.65 -17.41 -24.78
C ARG A 323 1.57 -16.85 -23.88
N THR A 324 1.32 -15.55 -24.03
CA THR A 324 0.13 -14.90 -23.48
C THR A 324 -0.92 -14.82 -24.56
N ILE A 325 -2.07 -15.44 -24.32
CA ILE A 325 -3.20 -15.46 -25.24
C ILE A 325 -4.25 -14.46 -24.73
N VAL A 326 -4.54 -13.41 -25.49
CA VAL A 326 -5.61 -12.44 -25.19
C VAL A 326 -6.76 -12.64 -26.18
N THR A 327 -7.91 -13.09 -25.72
CA THR A 327 -9.07 -13.40 -26.57
C THR A 327 -10.17 -12.37 -26.40
N PHE A 328 -10.62 -11.74 -27.48
CA PHE A 328 -11.70 -10.75 -27.46
C PHE A 328 -13.03 -11.37 -27.90
N ASP A 329 -14.08 -11.02 -27.18
CA ASP A 329 -15.45 -11.27 -27.62
C ASP A 329 -15.85 -10.19 -28.62
N THR A 330 -15.78 -10.53 -29.90
CA THR A 330 -16.10 -9.63 -31.02
C THR A 330 -17.50 -9.03 -30.92
N ARG A 331 -18.44 -9.72 -30.27
CA ARG A 331 -19.82 -9.23 -30.04
C ARG A 331 -19.90 -8.06 -29.07
N LYS A 332 -18.81 -7.76 -28.36
CA LYS A 332 -18.68 -6.58 -27.48
C LYS A 332 -17.93 -5.44 -28.15
N LEU A 333 -17.22 -5.73 -29.24
CA LEU A 333 -16.43 -4.75 -29.98
C LEU A 333 -17.19 -4.22 -31.19
N ILE A 334 -17.94 -5.09 -31.86
CA ILE A 334 -18.56 -4.82 -33.15
C ILE A 334 -20.06 -5.07 -33.03
N ASP A 335 -20.85 -4.11 -33.49
CA ASP A 335 -22.29 -4.24 -33.68
C ASP A 335 -22.53 -5.18 -34.88
N GLN A 336 -23.17 -6.32 -34.64
CA GLN A 336 -23.32 -7.36 -35.67
C GLN A 336 -24.33 -7.01 -36.78
N GLU A 337 -25.22 -6.03 -36.54
CA GLU A 337 -26.22 -5.63 -37.52
C GLU A 337 -25.67 -4.57 -38.48
N THR A 338 -24.86 -3.65 -37.94
CA THR A 338 -24.31 -2.52 -38.69
C THR A 338 -22.86 -2.74 -39.14
N ASN A 339 -22.19 -3.75 -38.60
CA ASN A 339 -20.77 -4.02 -38.81
C ASN A 339 -19.92 -2.78 -38.52
N ASN A 340 -20.20 -2.08 -37.41
CA ASN A 340 -19.43 -0.93 -36.94
C ASN A 340 -18.95 -1.18 -35.51
N TRP A 341 -17.94 -0.43 -35.06
CA TRP A 341 -17.54 -0.42 -33.66
C TRP A 341 -18.70 -0.06 -32.75
N GLN A 342 -18.82 -0.78 -31.64
CA GLN A 342 -19.69 -0.35 -30.55
C GLN A 342 -19.09 0.91 -29.90
N LEU A 343 -19.95 1.76 -29.34
CA LEU A 343 -19.55 3.02 -28.70
C LEU A 343 -18.42 2.76 -27.68
N ASP A 344 -17.34 3.51 -27.77
CA ASP A 344 -16.11 3.42 -26.95
C ASP A 344 -15.20 2.19 -27.19
N ALA A 345 -15.64 1.17 -27.95
CA ALA A 345 -14.85 -0.05 -28.19
C ALA A 345 -13.61 0.21 -29.08
N GLU A 346 -13.75 1.10 -30.07
CA GLU A 346 -12.66 1.51 -30.97
C GLU A 346 -11.50 2.13 -30.19
N LYS A 347 -11.80 3.13 -29.35
CA LYS A 347 -10.79 3.83 -28.54
C LYS A 347 -10.12 2.89 -27.53
N GLN A 348 -10.87 1.95 -26.94
CA GLN A 348 -10.31 0.93 -26.05
C GLN A 348 -9.36 -0.01 -26.79
N TYR A 349 -9.73 -0.43 -28.00
CA TYR A 349 -8.88 -1.24 -28.86
C TYR A 349 -7.61 -0.50 -29.25
N GLU A 350 -7.71 0.76 -29.70
CA GLU A 350 -6.57 1.59 -30.08
C GLU A 350 -5.59 1.79 -28.92
N ASN A 351 -6.09 2.16 -27.73
CA ASN A 351 -5.26 2.34 -26.54
C ASN A 351 -4.48 1.07 -26.18
N MET A 352 -5.12 -0.09 -26.33
CA MET A 352 -4.51 -1.37 -26.06
C MET A 352 -3.45 -1.73 -27.12
N ILE A 353 -3.73 -1.52 -28.40
CA ILE A 353 -2.75 -1.72 -29.46
C ILE A 353 -1.53 -0.84 -29.22
N GLN A 354 -1.73 0.44 -28.89
CA GLN A 354 -0.64 1.35 -28.55
C GLN A 354 0.18 0.82 -27.37
N HIS A 355 -0.48 0.27 -26.35
CA HIS A 355 0.21 -0.35 -25.23
C HIS A 355 1.09 -1.54 -25.68
N PHE A 356 0.55 -2.44 -26.53
CA PHE A 356 1.32 -3.56 -27.07
C PHE A 356 2.50 -3.11 -27.95
N CYS A 357 2.33 -2.08 -28.77
CA CYS A 357 3.39 -1.52 -29.61
C CYS A 357 4.56 -0.94 -28.82
N ASN A 358 4.30 -0.50 -27.59
CA ASN A 358 5.32 0.07 -26.72
C ASN A 358 6.11 -1.00 -25.93
N ILE A 359 5.79 -2.29 -26.08
CA ILE A 359 6.53 -3.37 -25.44
C ILE A 359 7.72 -3.75 -26.34
N PRO A 360 8.97 -3.41 -25.94
CA PRO A 360 10.14 -3.72 -26.75
C PRO A 360 10.36 -5.23 -26.88
N GLU A 361 10.97 -5.64 -27.99
CA GLU A 361 11.45 -7.01 -28.24
C GLU A 361 10.36 -8.11 -28.17
N THR A 362 9.10 -7.73 -28.35
CA THR A 362 7.96 -8.66 -28.32
C THR A 362 7.30 -8.71 -29.69
N THR A 363 7.03 -9.93 -30.19
CA THR A 363 6.26 -10.13 -31.42
C THR A 363 4.83 -10.51 -31.05
N PHE A 364 3.86 -9.82 -31.65
CA PHE A 364 2.44 -10.07 -31.42
C PHE A 364 1.85 -10.73 -32.66
N THR A 365 1.34 -11.94 -32.52
CA THR A 365 0.56 -12.59 -33.57
C THR A 365 -0.92 -12.37 -33.27
N ILE A 366 -1.65 -11.72 -34.18
CA ILE A 366 -3.10 -11.53 -34.05
C ILE A 366 -3.79 -12.49 -35.00
N GLU A 367 -4.50 -13.45 -34.41
CA GLU A 367 -5.48 -14.29 -35.09
C GLU A 367 -6.83 -13.57 -35.14
N VAL A 368 -7.24 -13.13 -36.32
CA VAL A 368 -8.49 -12.41 -36.54
C VAL A 368 -9.32 -13.14 -37.61
N ASN A 369 -10.64 -13.06 -37.51
CA ASN A 369 -11.50 -13.57 -38.57
C ASN A 369 -11.33 -12.74 -39.85
N GLU A 370 -11.28 -13.39 -41.02
CA GLU A 370 -11.13 -12.73 -42.33
C GLU A 370 -12.14 -11.58 -42.55
N THR A 371 -13.39 -11.73 -42.09
CA THR A 371 -14.41 -10.68 -42.25
C THR A 371 -14.19 -9.47 -41.35
N LEU A 372 -13.40 -9.63 -40.29
CA LEU A 372 -13.10 -8.58 -39.32
C LEU A 372 -11.74 -7.92 -39.58
N LEU A 373 -10.87 -8.55 -40.36
CA LEU A 373 -9.52 -8.08 -40.67
C LEU A 373 -9.45 -6.60 -41.11
N PRO A 374 -10.36 -6.08 -41.95
CA PRO A 374 -10.32 -4.67 -42.35
C PRO A 374 -10.48 -3.68 -41.19
N PHE A 375 -11.31 -4.01 -40.19
CA PHE A 375 -11.55 -3.13 -39.02
C PHE A 375 -10.31 -2.94 -38.17
N PHE A 376 -9.49 -3.99 -38.09
CA PHE A 376 -8.34 -4.03 -37.20
C PHE A 376 -7.05 -3.58 -37.90
N GLN A 377 -6.95 -3.76 -39.21
CA GLN A 377 -5.83 -3.25 -40.02
C GLN A 377 -5.85 -1.73 -40.17
N GLU A 378 -7.03 -1.09 -40.25
CA GLU A 378 -7.11 0.38 -40.31
C GLU A 378 -6.73 1.05 -38.98
N ALA A 379 -6.89 0.34 -37.86
CA ALA A 379 -6.64 0.85 -36.51
C ALA A 379 -5.19 0.62 -35.99
N THR A 380 -4.31 -0.02 -36.78
CA THR A 380 -2.98 -0.45 -36.33
C THR A 380 -1.86 0.08 -37.24
N ALA A 381 -1.03 0.99 -36.72
CA ALA A 381 0.19 1.49 -37.38
C ALA A 381 1.47 0.82 -36.86
N CYS A 382 1.38 -0.46 -36.48
CA CYS A 382 2.37 -1.14 -35.65
C CYS A 382 3.12 -2.22 -36.42
N ASP A 383 4.41 -1.98 -36.70
CA ASP A 383 5.24 -2.88 -37.51
C ASP A 383 5.60 -4.20 -36.79
N THR A 384 5.33 -4.32 -35.49
CA THR A 384 5.63 -5.50 -34.65
C THR A 384 4.49 -6.51 -34.60
N ILE A 385 3.37 -6.24 -35.28
CA ILE A 385 2.18 -7.09 -35.31
C ILE A 385 2.18 -7.97 -36.56
N LEU A 386 2.17 -9.29 -36.37
CA LEU A 386 1.95 -10.28 -37.42
C LEU A 386 0.46 -10.65 -37.45
N TRP A 387 -0.16 -10.62 -38.63
CA TRP A 387 -1.56 -10.98 -38.81
C TRP A 387 -1.70 -12.41 -39.33
N GLU A 388 -2.47 -13.23 -38.62
CA GLU A 388 -2.89 -14.56 -39.07
C GLU A 388 -4.41 -14.63 -39.22
N ILE A 389 -4.87 -15.22 -40.33
CA ILE A 389 -6.30 -15.36 -40.60
C ILE A 389 -6.82 -16.61 -39.88
N SER A 390 -7.70 -16.40 -38.91
CA SER A 390 -8.37 -17.48 -38.19
C SER A 390 -9.68 -17.86 -38.86
N HIS A 391 -9.98 -19.17 -38.88
CA HIS A 391 -11.24 -19.70 -39.39
C HIS A 391 -12.35 -19.71 -38.29
N HIS A 392 -12.07 -19.14 -37.12
CA HIS A 392 -13.05 -19.03 -36.04
C HIS A 392 -13.97 -17.82 -36.24
N PRO A 393 -15.31 -18.01 -36.30
CA PRO A 393 -16.25 -16.97 -36.75
C PRO A 393 -16.51 -15.84 -35.75
N THR A 394 -16.09 -15.97 -34.48
CA THR A 394 -16.54 -15.05 -33.41
C THR A 394 -15.47 -14.61 -32.43
N LEU A 395 -14.20 -14.97 -32.65
CA LEU A 395 -13.12 -14.71 -31.72
C LEU A 395 -11.97 -14.00 -32.41
N ILE A 396 -11.34 -13.10 -31.67
CA ILE A 396 -10.03 -12.54 -32.02
C ILE A 396 -9.11 -13.00 -30.93
N GLN A 397 -7.97 -13.55 -31.31
CA GLN A 397 -6.99 -14.06 -30.39
C GLN A 397 -5.65 -13.38 -30.67
N PHE A 398 -5.13 -12.70 -29.68
CA PHE A 398 -3.77 -12.20 -29.67
C PHE A 398 -2.91 -13.26 -29.01
N THR A 399 -1.84 -13.66 -29.68
CA THR A 399 -0.83 -14.55 -29.16
C THR A 399 0.46 -13.75 -29.07
N VAL A 400 0.92 -13.51 -27.84
CA VAL A 400 2.16 -12.80 -27.57
C VAL A 400 3.27 -13.84 -27.45
N GLU A 401 4.26 -13.78 -28.33
CA GLU A 401 5.49 -14.55 -28.22
C GLU A 401 6.63 -13.60 -27.84
N GLN A 402 7.13 -13.73 -26.61
CA GLN A 402 8.37 -13.05 -26.22
C GLN A 402 9.56 -13.87 -26.73
N SER A 403 10.23 -13.36 -27.75
CA SER A 403 11.54 -13.88 -28.12
C SER A 403 12.58 -13.32 -27.17
N ILE A 404 12.95 -14.07 -26.14
CA ILE A 404 14.14 -13.74 -25.34
C ILE A 404 15.36 -14.04 -26.21
N SER A 405 15.86 -13.03 -26.91
CA SER A 405 17.20 -13.07 -27.47
C SER A 405 18.19 -13.01 -26.33
N LEU A 406 18.68 -14.18 -25.90
CA LEU A 406 19.91 -14.25 -25.12
C LEU A 406 21.06 -13.87 -26.06
N HIS A 407 21.32 -12.57 -26.17
CA HIS A 407 22.61 -12.08 -26.64
C HIS A 407 23.49 -11.81 -25.43
N ASP A 408 24.66 -12.46 -25.43
CA ASP A 408 25.76 -12.29 -24.47
C ASP A 408 26.21 -10.83 -24.30
#